data_AF-A0A7C5J1B1-F1
#
_entry.id   AF-A0A7C5J1B1-F1
#
_cell.length_a   1.000
_cell.length_b   1.000
_cell.length_c   1.000
_cell.angle_alpha   90.00
_cell.angle_beta   90.00
_cell.angle_gamma   90.00
#
_symmetry.space_group_name_H-M   'P 1'
#
loop_
_entity.id
_entity.type
_entity.pdbx_description
1 polymer ?
#
loop_
_entity_poly.entity_id
_entity_poly.type
_entity_poly.pdbx_seq_one_letter_code
_entity_poly.pdbx_strand_id
1 'polypeptide(L)'
;IRDLGASIGGMMLATRVGAGIAAEIGSMVVTEQVDALRMCSADPVEYLVVPRFIASVVMTFCLLIWACFVAYVSGMVTANVVFDVNYLTFANFMLVDSGDVIVGLAKCLAYGAAIPIVSAQRGLSTFGGSEGVGAATTSAVVSSSLAVIVLQFIISAVGYFVFPG
;
A
#
# COMPACT_ATOMS: atom_id res chain seq x y z
N ILE A 1 13.97 -12.77 -0.65
CA ILE A 1 12.58 -12.43 -0.23
C ILE A 1 12.46 -10.97 0.25
N ARG A 2 13.53 -10.38 0.84
CA ARG A 2 13.55 -9.04 1.46
C ARG A 2 13.13 -7.82 0.61
N ASP A 3 13.35 -7.79 -0.71
CA ASP A 3 13.08 -6.55 -1.49
C ASP A 3 12.04 -6.68 -2.60
N LEU A 4 12.10 -7.72 -3.44
CA LEU A 4 11.21 -7.84 -4.60
C LEU A 4 9.77 -8.22 -4.21
N GLY A 5 9.57 -9.09 -3.21
CA GLY A 5 8.22 -9.53 -2.80
C GLY A 5 7.39 -8.41 -2.17
N ALA A 6 7.99 -7.65 -1.24
CA ALA A 6 7.32 -6.54 -0.57
C ALA A 6 7.06 -5.35 -1.52
N SER A 7 7.99 -5.07 -2.44
CA SER A 7 7.84 -3.98 -3.41
C SER A 7 6.75 -4.25 -4.45
N ILE A 8 6.64 -5.48 -4.96
CA ILE A 8 5.57 -5.86 -5.89
C ILE A 8 4.21 -5.79 -5.21
N GLY A 9 4.09 -6.27 -3.96
CA GLY A 9 2.87 -6.13 -3.16
C GLY A 9 2.47 -4.67 -2.95
N GLY A 10 3.42 -3.80 -2.61
CA GLY A 10 3.20 -2.36 -2.48
C GLY A 10 2.74 -1.69 -3.78
N MET A 11 3.32 -2.05 -4.93
CA MET A 11 2.89 -1.52 -6.24
C MET A 11 1.48 -1.99 -6.63
N MET A 12 1.12 -3.24 -6.34
CA MET A 12 -0.24 -3.73 -6.58
C MET A 12 -1.27 -3.00 -5.71
N LEU A 13 -0.91 -2.64 -4.47
CA LEU A 13 -1.77 -1.82 -3.62
C LEU A 13 -1.90 -0.40 -4.16
N ALA A 14 -0.79 0.24 -4.54
CA ALA A 14 -0.78 1.60 -5.08
C ALA A 14 -1.64 1.74 -6.35
N THR A 15 -1.64 0.72 -7.20
CA THR A 15 -2.44 0.68 -8.43
C THR A 15 -3.92 0.47 -8.13
N ARG A 16 -4.30 -0.59 -7.40
CA ARG A 16 -5.72 -0.92 -7.16
C ARG A 16 -6.40 0.04 -6.20
N VAL A 17 -5.81 0.24 -5.02
CA VAL A 17 -6.38 1.08 -3.97
C VAL A 17 -6.28 2.56 -4.35
N GLY A 18 -5.13 2.98 -4.91
CA GLY A 18 -4.94 4.35 -5.34
C GLY A 18 -5.86 4.77 -6.49
N ALA A 19 -6.07 3.91 -7.49
CA ALA A 19 -7.04 4.18 -8.55
C ALA A 19 -8.48 4.28 -8.02
N GLY A 20 -8.87 3.38 -7.11
CA GLY A 20 -10.20 3.39 -6.49
C GLY A 20 -10.47 4.68 -5.72
N ILE A 21 -9.53 5.09 -4.85
CA ILE A 21 -9.65 6.32 -4.06
C ILE A 21 -9.77 7.54 -4.97
N ALA A 22 -8.92 7.64 -6.00
CA ALA A 22 -8.93 8.76 -6.94
C ALA A 22 -10.21 8.79 -7.80
N ALA A 23 -10.72 7.64 -8.23
CA ALA A 23 -11.93 7.54 -9.03
C ALA A 23 -13.17 7.98 -8.23
N GLU A 24 -13.26 7.52 -6.99
CA GLU A 24 -14.40 7.83 -6.12
C GLU A 24 -14.41 9.32 -5.74
N ILE A 25 -13.26 9.88 -5.34
CA ILE A 25 -13.16 11.33 -5.04
C ILE A 25 -13.39 12.15 -6.31
N GLY A 26 -12.77 11.78 -7.43
CA GLY A 26 -12.93 12.51 -8.67
C GLY A 26 -14.38 12.51 -9.18
N SER A 27 -15.10 11.41 -9.00
CA SER A 27 -16.53 11.37 -9.30
C SER A 27 -17.33 12.29 -8.38
N MET A 28 -16.98 12.39 -7.10
CA MET A 28 -17.63 13.31 -6.16
C MET A 28 -17.35 14.78 -6.47
N VAL A 29 -16.14 15.09 -6.97
CA VAL A 29 -15.79 16.44 -7.43
C VAL A 29 -16.61 16.81 -8.67
N VAL A 30 -16.67 15.92 -9.67
CA VAL A 30 -17.41 16.18 -10.93
C VAL A 30 -18.93 16.24 -10.73
N THR A 31 -19.45 15.57 -9.70
CA THR A 31 -20.87 15.65 -9.32
C THR A 31 -21.16 16.75 -8.29
N GLU A 32 -20.21 17.66 -8.05
CA GLU A 32 -20.31 18.79 -7.12
C GLU A 32 -20.58 18.41 -5.65
N GLN A 33 -20.46 17.13 -5.29
CA GLN A 33 -20.68 16.65 -3.91
C GLN A 33 -19.63 17.22 -2.94
N VAL A 34 -18.39 17.41 -3.41
CA VAL A 34 -17.32 18.03 -2.60
C VAL A 34 -17.62 19.49 -2.31
N ASP A 35 -18.20 20.22 -3.26
CA ASP A 35 -18.59 21.61 -3.05
C ASP A 35 -19.84 21.71 -2.17
N ALA A 36 -20.79 20.77 -2.31
CA ALA A 36 -21.93 20.66 -1.40
C ALA A 36 -21.48 20.46 0.07
N LEU A 37 -20.44 19.64 0.32
CA LEU A 37 -19.86 19.48 1.66
C LEU A 37 -19.28 20.79 2.19
N ARG A 38 -18.57 21.56 1.35
CA ARG A 38 -18.03 22.87 1.73
C ARG A 38 -19.13 23.88 2.07
N MET A 39 -20.26 23.85 1.34
CA MET A 39 -21.42 24.70 1.64
C MET A 39 -22.05 24.37 3.00
N CYS A 40 -21.97 23.11 3.44
CA CYS A 40 -22.39 22.68 4.76
C CYS A 40 -21.37 23.00 5.87
N SER A 41 -20.32 23.78 5.58
CA SER A 41 -19.22 24.08 6.51
C SER A 41 -18.45 22.84 7.01
N ALA A 42 -18.51 21.73 6.26
CA ALA A 42 -17.73 20.53 6.56
C ALA A 42 -16.43 20.51 5.73
N ASP A 43 -15.31 20.15 6.36
CA ASP A 43 -14.04 20.01 5.65
C ASP A 43 -14.02 18.69 4.84
N PRO A 44 -13.87 18.76 3.50
CA PRO A 44 -13.87 17.57 2.67
C PRO A 44 -12.65 16.67 2.93
N VAL A 45 -11.52 17.19 3.37
CA VAL A 45 -10.33 16.38 3.70
C VAL A 45 -10.62 15.54 4.93
N GLU A 46 -11.23 16.13 5.96
CA GLU A 46 -11.57 15.42 7.19
C GLU A 46 -12.64 14.35 6.95
N TYR A 47 -13.67 14.66 6.16
CA TYR A 47 -14.78 13.72 5.90
C TYR A 47 -14.47 12.63 4.87
N LEU A 48 -13.62 12.90 3.87
CA LEU A 48 -13.36 11.94 2.79
C LEU A 48 -11.98 11.26 2.94
N VAL A 49 -10.94 12.02 3.28
CA VAL A 49 -9.56 11.52 3.19
C VAL A 49 -9.14 10.83 4.47
N VAL A 50 -9.42 11.40 5.64
CA VAL A 50 -9.04 10.83 6.95
C VAL A 50 -9.60 9.41 7.16
N PRO A 51 -10.91 9.12 6.97
CA PRO A 51 -11.42 7.76 7.17
C PRO A 51 -10.77 6.76 6.20
N ARG A 52 -10.51 7.17 4.95
CA ARG A 52 -9.85 6.32 3.94
C ARG A 52 -8.38 6.08 4.28
N PHE A 53 -7.70 7.08 4.82
CA PHE A 53 -6.33 6.96 5.32
C PHE A 53 -6.26 5.88 6.40
N ILE A 54 -7.09 6.00 7.45
CA ILE A 54 -7.11 5.03 8.56
C ILE A 54 -7.45 3.63 8.04
N ALA A 55 -8.48 3.52 7.19
CA ALA A 55 -8.87 2.24 6.59
C ALA A 55 -7.73 1.61 5.78
N SER A 56 -7.01 2.40 4.99
CA SER A 56 -5.90 1.90 4.17
C SER A 56 -4.70 1.47 5.00
N VAL A 57 -4.38 2.16 6.10
CA VAL A 57 -3.31 1.76 7.02
C VAL A 57 -3.64 0.43 7.69
N VAL A 58 -4.85 0.29 8.23
CA VAL A 58 -5.29 -0.95 8.90
C VAL A 58 -5.34 -2.11 7.90
N MET A 59 -5.92 -1.91 6.72
CA MET A 59 -6.03 -2.96 5.71
C MET A 59 -4.67 -3.38 5.15
N THR A 60 -3.73 -2.45 4.98
CA THR A 60 -2.37 -2.78 4.53
C THR A 60 -1.65 -3.65 5.56
N PHE A 61 -1.89 -3.43 6.85
CA PHE A 61 -1.36 -4.29 7.91
C PHE A 61 -1.98 -5.70 7.89
N CYS A 62 -3.30 -5.82 7.77
CA CYS A 62 -3.97 -7.11 7.64
C CYS A 62 -3.48 -7.90 6.41
N LEU A 63 -3.26 -7.21 5.28
CA LEU A 63 -2.71 -7.79 4.06
C LEU A 63 -1.29 -8.32 4.24
N LEU A 64 -0.45 -7.65 5.04
CA LEU A 64 0.90 -8.13 5.35
C LEU A 64 0.85 -9.48 6.07
N ILE A 65 0.02 -9.60 7.11
CA ILE A 65 -0.13 -10.84 7.88
C ILE A 65 -0.58 -11.98 6.95
N TRP A 66 -1.59 -11.71 6.12
CA TRP A 66 -2.07 -12.68 5.15
C TRP A 66 -1.00 -13.08 4.13
N ALA A 67 -0.25 -12.11 3.60
CA ALA A 67 0.83 -12.37 2.65
C ALA A 67 1.96 -13.19 3.28
N CYS A 68 2.33 -12.91 4.54
CA CYS A 68 3.30 -13.70 5.28
C CYS A 68 2.83 -15.15 5.49
N PHE A 69 1.55 -15.34 5.84
CA PHE A 69 0.97 -16.67 6.00
C PHE A 69 1.01 -17.48 4.69
N VAL A 70 0.56 -16.88 3.59
CA VAL A 70 0.59 -17.53 2.26
C VAL A 70 2.04 -17.80 1.82
N ALA A 71 2.95 -16.85 2.03
CA ALA A 71 4.36 -17.04 1.73
C ALA A 71 4.97 -18.20 2.52
N TYR A 72 4.67 -18.31 3.81
CA TYR A 72 5.13 -19.42 4.66
C TYR A 72 4.61 -20.77 4.18
N VAL A 73 3.30 -20.89 3.92
CA VAL A 73 2.69 -22.13 3.41
C VAL A 73 3.27 -22.51 2.04
N SER A 74 3.39 -21.54 1.13
CA SER A 74 3.97 -21.78 -0.21
C SER A 74 5.43 -22.22 -0.13
N GLY A 75 6.25 -21.60 0.73
CA GLY A 75 7.64 -21.97 0.95
C GLY A 75 7.77 -23.40 1.48
N MET A 76 6.92 -23.78 2.42
CA MET A 76 6.88 -25.12 3.00
C MET A 76 6.52 -26.20 1.97
N VAL A 77 5.50 -25.97 1.13
CA VAL A 77 5.13 -26.89 0.05
C VAL A 77 6.26 -27.05 -0.97
N THR A 78 6.87 -25.94 -1.38
CA THR A 78 7.95 -25.96 -2.39
C THR A 78 9.20 -26.67 -1.87
N ALA A 79 9.55 -26.46 -0.59
CA ALA A 79 10.69 -27.12 0.06
C ALA A 79 10.51 -28.64 0.15
N ASN A 80 9.29 -29.11 0.39
CA ASN A 80 9.02 -30.55 0.45
C ASN A 80 9.02 -31.20 -0.95
N VAL A 81 8.37 -30.58 -1.94
CA VAL A 81 8.21 -31.17 -3.28
C VAL A 81 9.51 -31.16 -4.08
N VAL A 82 10.34 -30.11 -3.95
CA VAL A 82 11.52 -29.92 -4.79
C VAL A 82 12.81 -30.37 -4.10
N PHE A 83 12.91 -30.18 -2.78
CA PHE A 83 14.16 -30.39 -2.03
C PHE A 83 14.08 -31.55 -1.03
N ASP A 84 12.94 -32.25 -0.95
CA ASP A 84 12.70 -33.39 -0.05
C ASP A 84 12.99 -33.07 1.44
N VAL A 85 12.83 -31.80 1.83
CA VAL A 85 13.03 -31.34 3.20
C VAL A 85 11.78 -31.66 4.03
N ASN A 86 12.00 -32.26 5.21
CA ASN A 86 10.92 -32.57 6.15
C ASN A 86 10.28 -31.27 6.69
N TYR A 87 8.94 -31.24 6.76
CA TYR A 87 8.14 -30.14 7.29
C TYR A 87 8.61 -29.64 8.66
N LEU A 88 9.06 -30.55 9.53
CA LEU A 88 9.56 -30.23 10.87
C LEU A 88 10.90 -29.48 10.85
N THR A 89 11.75 -29.71 9.85
CA THR A 89 13.03 -29.02 9.70
C THR A 89 12.82 -27.60 9.16
N PHE A 90 11.84 -27.40 8.28
CA PHE A 90 11.50 -26.09 7.71
C PHE A 90 10.83 -25.16 8.73
N ALA A 91 10.13 -25.73 9.73
CA ALA A 91 9.51 -24.98 10.83
C ALA A 91 10.50 -24.50 11.90
N ASN A 92 11.82 -24.66 11.71
CA ASN A 92 12.80 -24.07 12.63
C ASN A 92 12.81 -22.54 12.49
N PHE A 93 12.13 -21.88 13.43
CA PHE A 93 12.05 -20.41 13.57
C PHE A 93 13.39 -19.74 13.92
N MET A 94 14.48 -20.50 14.04
CA MET A 94 15.79 -19.99 14.45
C MET A 94 16.48 -19.12 13.38
N LEU A 95 15.97 -19.14 12.13
CA LEU A 95 16.43 -18.28 11.03
C LEU A 95 15.60 -16.99 10.86
N VAL A 96 14.55 -16.78 11.65
CA VAL A 96 13.71 -15.58 11.54
C VAL A 96 14.37 -14.44 12.31
N ASP A 97 15.01 -13.53 11.58
CA ASP A 97 15.58 -12.34 12.18
C ASP A 97 14.46 -11.36 12.59
N SER A 98 14.59 -10.80 13.79
CA SER A 98 13.61 -9.85 14.35
C SER A 98 13.58 -8.55 13.54
N GLY A 99 14.71 -8.21 12.91
CA GLY A 99 14.86 -7.02 12.07
C GLY A 99 13.95 -7.03 10.84
N ASP A 100 13.73 -8.19 10.22
CA ASP A 100 12.90 -8.31 9.01
C ASP A 100 11.42 -7.99 9.30
N VAL A 101 10.93 -8.34 10.50
CA VAL A 101 9.57 -8.04 10.93
C VAL A 101 9.38 -6.52 11.11
N ILE A 102 10.35 -5.86 11.73
CA ILE A 102 10.32 -4.41 12.00
C ILE A 102 10.37 -3.62 10.67
N VAL A 103 11.26 -4.02 9.75
CA VAL A 103 11.36 -3.38 8.43
C VAL A 103 10.09 -3.62 7.61
N GLY A 104 9.49 -4.82 7.67
CA GLY A 104 8.21 -5.13 7.02
C GLY A 104 7.05 -4.28 7.54
N LEU A 105 6.93 -4.16 8.87
CA LEU A 105 5.95 -3.30 9.54
C LEU A 105 6.10 -1.83 9.12
N ALA A 106 7.32 -1.31 9.13
CA ALA A 106 7.62 0.06 8.74
C ALA A 106 7.21 0.33 7.28
N LYS A 107 7.50 -0.60 6.36
CA LYS A 107 7.06 -0.50 4.95
C LYS A 107 5.55 -0.47 4.83
N CYS A 108 4.83 -1.32 5.55
CA CYS A 108 3.37 -1.35 5.51
C CYS A 108 2.72 -0.07 6.01
N LEU A 109 3.23 0.50 7.11
CA LEU A 109 2.76 1.80 7.60
C LEU A 109 3.04 2.91 6.58
N ALA A 110 4.24 2.94 6.00
CA ALA A 110 4.60 3.94 5.01
C ALA A 110 3.73 3.87 3.74
N TYR A 111 3.51 2.67 3.19
CA TYR A 111 2.67 2.49 2.00
C TYR A 111 1.20 2.77 2.29
N GLY A 112 0.70 2.25 3.43
CA GLY A 112 -0.66 2.50 3.89
C GLY A 112 -0.95 3.99 4.12
N ALA A 113 0.05 4.77 4.52
CA ALA A 113 -0.09 6.21 4.70
C ALA A 113 0.05 7.02 3.39
N ALA A 114 1.02 6.67 2.55
CA ALA A 114 1.37 7.48 1.37
C ALA A 114 0.37 7.34 0.22
N ILE A 115 -0.10 6.11 -0.06
CA ILE A 115 -1.04 5.83 -1.15
C ILE A 115 -2.33 6.67 -1.05
N PRO A 116 -3.10 6.64 0.07
CA PRO A 116 -4.35 7.39 0.18
C PRO A 116 -4.14 8.91 0.07
N ILE A 117 -3.04 9.46 0.62
CA ILE A 117 -2.76 10.91 0.58
C ILE A 117 -2.51 11.36 -0.86
N VAL A 118 -1.60 10.69 -1.55
CA VAL A 118 -1.23 11.04 -2.94
C VAL A 118 -2.42 10.85 -3.88
N SER A 119 -3.17 9.76 -3.72
CA SER A 119 -4.34 9.47 -4.55
C SER A 119 -5.51 10.43 -4.26
N ALA A 120 -5.74 10.80 -3.00
CA ALA A 120 -6.76 11.76 -2.63
C ALA A 120 -6.46 13.17 -3.17
N GLN A 121 -5.19 13.61 -3.11
CA GLN A 121 -4.80 14.90 -3.69
C GLN A 121 -5.11 14.97 -5.19
N ARG A 122 -4.78 13.90 -5.93
CA ARG A 122 -5.06 13.83 -7.37
C ARG A 122 -6.55 13.73 -7.67
N GLY A 123 -7.31 13.01 -6.84
CA GLY A 123 -8.78 12.95 -6.94
C GLY A 123 -9.46 14.29 -6.65
N LEU A 124 -9.01 15.04 -5.65
CA LEU A 124 -9.57 16.37 -5.33
C LEU A 124 -9.26 17.43 -6.39
N SER A 125 -8.21 17.21 -7.18
CA SER A 125 -7.76 18.15 -8.23
C SER A 125 -8.34 17.81 -9.61
N THR A 126 -9.35 16.93 -9.69
CA THR A 126 -9.98 16.56 -10.97
C THR A 126 -10.77 17.69 -11.57
N PHE A 127 -10.67 17.86 -12.89
CA PHE A 127 -11.45 18.84 -13.64
C PHE A 127 -11.86 18.27 -15.00
N GLY A 128 -12.97 18.74 -15.58
CA GLY A 128 -13.35 18.38 -16.95
C GLY A 128 -14.23 17.13 -17.07
N GLY A 129 -15.17 16.91 -16.14
CA GLY A 129 -16.19 15.87 -16.29
C GLY A 129 -15.64 14.44 -16.13
N SER A 130 -16.32 13.46 -16.72
CA SER A 130 -15.97 12.03 -16.63
C SER A 130 -14.60 11.70 -17.22
N GLU A 131 -14.18 12.40 -18.27
CA GLU A 131 -12.84 12.27 -18.85
C GLU A 131 -11.74 12.71 -17.87
N GLY A 132 -12.00 13.79 -17.14
CA GLY A 132 -11.14 14.28 -16.06
C GLY A 132 -10.91 13.27 -14.94
N VAL A 133 -11.92 12.47 -14.61
CA VAL A 133 -11.80 11.38 -13.61
C VAL A 133 -10.85 10.30 -14.10
N GLY A 134 -10.93 9.92 -15.38
CA GLY A 134 -9.99 8.97 -16.01
C GLY A 134 -8.55 9.48 -16.03
N ALA A 135 -8.35 10.74 -16.38
CA ALA A 135 -7.01 11.35 -16.39
C ALA A 135 -6.40 11.45 -14.98
N ALA A 136 -7.22 11.83 -13.98
CA ALA A 136 -6.77 11.96 -12.60
C ALA A 136 -6.48 10.60 -11.95
N THR A 137 -7.27 9.57 -12.23
CA THR A 137 -7.03 8.21 -11.75
C THR A 137 -5.71 7.65 -12.29
N THR A 138 -5.45 7.85 -13.59
CA THR A 138 -4.18 7.46 -14.21
C THR A 138 -3.01 8.21 -13.59
N SER A 139 -3.15 9.53 -13.41
CA SER A 139 -2.13 10.37 -12.76
C SER A 139 -1.91 10.00 -11.29
N ALA A 140 -2.96 9.59 -10.59
CA ALA A 140 -2.91 9.11 -9.21
C ALA A 140 -2.11 7.82 -9.10
N VAL A 141 -2.33 6.87 -10.01
CA VAL A 141 -1.60 5.59 -10.04
C VAL A 141 -0.12 5.81 -10.30
N VAL A 142 0.24 6.67 -11.26
CA VAL A 142 1.66 6.98 -11.54
C VAL A 142 2.30 7.66 -10.32
N SER A 143 1.63 8.66 -9.75
CA SER A 143 2.16 9.41 -8.61
C SER A 143 2.27 8.55 -7.34
N SER A 144 1.29 7.68 -7.08
CA SER A 144 1.32 6.75 -5.93
C SER A 144 2.39 5.68 -6.11
N SER A 145 2.56 5.15 -7.32
CA SER A 145 3.60 4.16 -7.63
C SER A 145 5.00 4.75 -7.46
N LEU A 146 5.23 5.98 -7.94
CA LEU A 146 6.48 6.70 -7.72
C LEU A 146 6.74 6.94 -6.23
N ALA A 147 5.73 7.36 -5.47
CA ALA A 147 5.86 7.56 -4.03
C ALA A 147 6.23 6.25 -3.30
N VAL A 148 5.60 5.13 -3.67
CA VAL A 148 5.92 3.81 -3.10
C VAL A 148 7.35 3.38 -3.44
N ILE A 149 7.81 3.60 -4.67
CA ILE A 149 9.21 3.28 -5.07
C ILE A 149 10.22 4.11 -4.27
N VAL A 150 9.97 5.40 -4.12
CA VAL A 150 10.85 6.29 -3.33
C VAL A 150 10.88 5.88 -1.87
N LEU A 151 9.71 5.62 -1.27
CA LEU A 151 9.62 5.14 0.11
C LEU A 151 10.29 3.79 0.28
N GLN A 152 10.11 2.87 -0.67
CA GLN A 152 10.78 1.58 -0.68
C GLN A 152 12.30 1.75 -0.65
N PHE A 153 12.86 2.63 -1.50
CA PHE A 153 14.30 2.89 -1.54
C PHE A 153 14.81 3.43 -0.20
N ILE A 154 14.13 4.42 0.37
CA ILE A 154 14.51 5.03 1.66
C ILE A 154 14.45 3.98 2.77
N ILE A 155 13.36 3.23 2.89
CA ILE A 155 13.16 2.27 3.98
C ILE A 155 14.12 1.08 3.84
N SER A 156 14.36 0.58 2.63
CA SER A 156 15.35 -0.48 2.43
C SER A 156 16.78 0.01 2.70
N ALA A 157 17.14 1.23 2.30
CA ALA A 157 18.45 1.79 2.58
C ALA A 157 18.69 1.94 4.09
N VAL A 158 17.70 2.47 4.83
CA VAL A 158 17.76 2.59 6.29
C VAL A 158 17.79 1.20 6.95
N GLY A 159 16.96 0.26 6.47
CA GLY A 159 16.93 -1.11 6.98
C GLY A 159 18.27 -1.82 6.85
N TYR A 160 18.95 -1.67 5.70
CA TYR A 160 20.29 -2.22 5.48
C TYR A 160 21.35 -1.59 6.37
N PHE A 161 21.26 -0.28 6.64
CA PHE A 161 22.22 0.42 7.49
C PHE A 161 22.04 0.10 8.98
N VAL A 162 20.81 -0.16 9.43
CA VAL A 162 20.47 -0.45 10.83
C VAL A 162 20.65 -1.94 11.17
N PHE A 163 20.35 -2.85 10.24
CA PHE A 163 20.51 -4.29 10.41
C PHE A 163 21.46 -4.85 9.34
N PRO A 164 22.79 -4.83 9.57
CA PRO A 164 23.77 -5.39 8.65
C PRO A 164 23.82 -6.94 8.64
N GLY A 165 22.77 -7.60 9.16
CA GLY A 165 22.62 -9.06 9.22
C GLY A 165 22.12 -9.69 7.92
#